data_AF-A0A2N7UKB5-F1
#
_entry.id   AF-A0A2N7UKB5-F1
#
_cell.length_a   1.000
_cell.length_b   1.000
_cell.length_c   1.000
_cell.angle_alpha   90.00
_cell.angle_beta   90.00
_cell.angle_gamma   90.00
#
_symmetry.space_group_name_H-M   'P 1'
#
loop_
_entity.id
_entity.type
_entity.pdbx_description
1 polymer ?
#
loop_
_entity_poly.entity_id
_entity_poly.type
_entity_poly.pdbx_seq_one_letter_code
_entity_poly.pdbx_strand_id
1 'polypeptide(L)'
;MSVVATLAQLVMGSLVMVMPAIPAVSAGSWVAAAPSVRVVMAEREVASAPLSSSGGQVQGEIATITWQYQVPPGETVRARLCHADGCLPIAAPRGTSNGFAGMAADTPLEFRFALAPGQRQAVTVQGLQVIVNYR
;
A
#
# COMPACT_ATOMS: atom_id res chain seq x y z
N MET A 1 -83.04 -8.51 1.62
CA MET A 1 -82.97 -8.19 0.18
C MET A 1 -82.31 -6.82 0.09
N SER A 2 -81.11 -6.58 -0.43
CA SER A 2 -80.33 -7.14 -1.55
C SER A 2 -78.83 -6.92 -1.22
N VAL A 3 -77.93 -7.90 -1.28
CA VAL A 3 -77.20 -8.44 -2.45
C VAL A 3 -76.29 -7.41 -3.15
N VAL A 4 -74.97 -7.59 -2.93
CA VAL A 4 -73.81 -7.38 -3.83
C VAL A 4 -73.31 -5.94 -4.09
N ALA A 5 -72.04 -5.71 -3.74
CA ALA A 5 -71.02 -5.16 -4.65
C ALA A 5 -69.62 -5.28 -4.02
N THR A 6 -68.97 -6.42 -4.27
CA THR A 6 -67.53 -6.61 -4.03
C THR A 6 -66.77 -5.79 -5.07
N LEU A 7 -66.10 -4.71 -4.65
CA LEU A 7 -65.11 -4.03 -5.49
C LEU A 7 -63.72 -4.51 -5.08
N ALA A 8 -63.33 -5.62 -5.70
CA ALA A 8 -61.94 -6.01 -5.83
C ALA A 8 -61.31 -5.17 -6.94
N GLN A 9 -60.37 -4.29 -6.62
CA GLN A 9 -59.47 -3.76 -7.64
C GLN A 9 -58.14 -3.28 -7.05
N LEU A 10 -57.19 -4.22 -7.17
CA LEU A 10 -55.78 -4.03 -7.53
C LEU A 10 -54.99 -2.99 -6.72
N VAL A 11 -54.39 -3.48 -5.63
CA VAL A 11 -53.12 -2.93 -5.14
C VAL A 11 -52.09 -3.16 -6.25
N MET A 12 -51.87 -2.13 -7.08
CA MET A 12 -50.77 -2.07 -8.03
C MET A 12 -49.49 -1.94 -7.20
N GLY A 13 -49.00 -3.08 -6.70
CA GLY A 13 -47.77 -3.17 -5.94
C GLY A 13 -46.60 -2.80 -6.83
N SER A 14 -46.21 -1.53 -6.81
CA SER A 14 -44.91 -1.10 -7.33
C SER A 14 -43.84 -1.79 -6.48
N LEU A 15 -43.31 -2.91 -6.99
CA LEU A 15 -42.13 -3.56 -6.44
C LEU A 15 -40.94 -2.63 -6.68
N VAL A 16 -40.72 -1.68 -5.76
CA VAL A 16 -39.51 -0.86 -5.73
C VAL A 16 -38.37 -1.79 -5.33
N MET A 17 -37.67 -2.32 -6.32
CA MET A 17 -36.46 -3.08 -6.14
C MET A 17 -35.38 -2.10 -5.63
N VAL A 18 -35.21 -2.05 -4.31
CA VAL A 18 -34.12 -1.29 -3.68
C VAL A 18 -32.83 -2.04 -4.00
N MET A 19 -32.14 -1.65 -5.08
CA MET A 19 -30.79 -2.11 -5.34
C MET A 19 -29.87 -1.53 -4.25
N PRO A 20 -29.19 -2.37 -3.45
CA PRO A 20 -28.20 -1.86 -2.52
C PRO A 20 -27.08 -1.19 -3.32
N ALA A 21 -26.82 0.09 -3.04
CA ALA A 21 -25.67 0.78 -3.57
C ALA A 21 -24.42 0.13 -2.97
N ILE A 22 -23.68 -0.61 -3.79
CA ILE A 22 -22.36 -1.11 -3.40
C ILE A 22 -21.42 0.10 -3.46
N PRO A 23 -20.77 0.51 -2.34
CA PRO A 23 -19.78 1.57 -2.41
C PRO A 23 -18.69 1.18 -3.40
N ALA A 24 -18.46 2.01 -4.40
CA ALA A 24 -17.34 1.84 -5.33
C ALA A 24 -16.06 2.21 -4.59
N VAL A 25 -15.29 1.21 -4.17
CA VAL A 25 -13.94 1.46 -3.66
C VAL A 25 -13.05 1.73 -4.87
N SER A 26 -12.49 2.94 -4.96
CA SER A 26 -11.73 3.37 -6.13
C SER A 26 -10.34 2.76 -6.09
N ALA A 27 -10.07 1.83 -7.00
CA ALA A 27 -8.71 1.35 -7.23
C ALA A 27 -7.82 2.49 -7.76
N GLY A 28 -6.59 2.53 -7.28
CA GLY A 28 -5.62 3.55 -7.67
C GLY A 28 -4.19 3.10 -7.46
N SER A 29 -3.27 3.98 -7.84
CA SER A 29 -1.84 3.76 -7.68
C SER A 29 -1.14 5.07 -7.37
N TRP A 30 -0.19 5.04 -6.44
CA TRP A 30 0.73 6.16 -6.22
C TRP A 30 2.18 5.71 -6.24
N VAL A 31 3.06 6.64 -6.60
CA VAL A 31 4.50 6.42 -6.70
C VAL A 31 5.21 7.47 -5.88
N ALA A 32 6.21 7.07 -5.11
CA ALA A 32 7.04 7.97 -4.33
C ALA A 32 8.50 7.54 -4.40
N ALA A 33 9.40 8.52 -4.28
CA ALA A 33 10.84 8.30 -4.21
C ALA A 33 11.43 9.06 -3.02
N ALA A 34 12.55 8.54 -2.48
CA ALA A 34 13.25 9.14 -1.35
C ALA A 34 14.71 9.44 -1.71
N PRO A 35 15.34 10.45 -1.07
CA PRO A 35 16.76 10.71 -1.20
C PRO A 35 17.62 9.49 -0.81
N SER A 36 18.87 9.47 -1.28
CA SER A 36 19.83 8.43 -0.92
C SER A 36 20.10 8.37 0.59
N VAL A 37 20.35 7.17 1.09
CA VAL A 37 20.67 6.91 2.50
C VAL A 37 22.08 6.36 2.61
N ARG A 38 22.86 6.88 3.56
CA ARG A 38 24.19 6.35 3.90
C ARG A 38 24.09 5.41 5.10
N VAL A 39 24.41 4.14 4.88
CA VAL A 39 24.33 3.05 5.85
C VAL A 39 25.73 2.75 6.37
N VAL A 40 25.91 2.76 7.69
CA VAL A 40 27.24 2.75 8.31
C VAL A 40 27.45 1.62 9.33
N MET A 41 26.38 1.00 9.82
CA MET A 41 26.44 0.00 10.89
C MET A 41 25.57 -1.21 10.55
N ALA A 42 25.92 -2.38 11.06
CA ALA A 42 25.11 -3.59 10.92
C ALA A 42 24.05 -3.66 12.03
N GLU A 43 24.36 -3.15 13.21
CA GLU A 43 23.54 -3.25 14.43
C GLU A 43 22.43 -2.21 14.47
N ARG A 44 22.55 -1.15 13.65
CA ARG A 44 21.61 -0.04 13.60
C ARG A 44 21.09 0.15 12.19
N GLU A 45 19.77 0.16 12.08
CA GLU A 45 19.10 0.55 10.85
C GLU A 45 19.09 2.08 10.69
N VAL A 46 19.20 2.50 9.43
CA VAL A 46 18.98 3.88 9.00
C VAL A 46 17.72 3.90 8.14
N ALA A 47 16.77 4.75 8.50
CA ALA A 47 15.54 4.96 7.74
C ALA A 47 15.76 5.96 6.60
N SER A 48 15.04 5.77 5.49
CA SER A 48 14.88 6.80 4.46
C SER A 48 13.98 7.92 4.93
N ALA A 49 13.91 9.01 4.16
CA ALA A 49 12.76 9.92 4.26
C ALA A 49 11.45 9.14 3.98
N PRO A 50 10.31 9.56 4.57
CA PRO A 50 9.02 8.92 4.34
C PRO A 50 8.60 9.05 2.88
N LEU A 51 8.05 7.96 2.35
CA LEU A 51 7.49 7.84 1.01
C LEU A 51 5.97 7.92 1.14
N SER A 52 5.37 8.99 0.61
CA SER A 52 3.93 9.24 0.70
C SER A 52 3.37 9.60 -0.66
N SER A 53 2.07 9.38 -0.87
CA SER A 53 1.38 9.87 -2.05
C SER A 53 1.56 11.39 -2.19
N SER A 54 2.02 11.83 -3.36
CA SER A 54 2.13 13.24 -3.72
C SER A 54 0.84 13.80 -4.35
N GLY A 55 -0.14 12.94 -4.61
CA GLY A 55 -1.45 13.30 -5.17
C GLY A 55 -2.48 13.65 -4.09
N GLY A 56 -3.72 13.89 -4.51
CA GLY A 56 -4.85 14.15 -3.61
C GLY A 56 -5.13 13.00 -2.63
N GLN A 57 -6.19 13.15 -1.83
CA GLN A 57 -6.52 12.21 -0.76
C GLN A 57 -6.61 10.77 -1.26
N VAL A 58 -5.68 9.92 -0.82
CA VAL A 58 -5.71 8.48 -1.03
C VAL A 58 -6.65 7.88 0.01
N GLN A 59 -7.55 7.02 -0.44
CA GLN A 59 -8.45 6.26 0.42
C GLN A 59 -8.43 4.81 -0.03
N GLY A 60 -8.61 3.90 0.92
CA GLY A 60 -8.62 2.46 0.66
C GLY A 60 -7.41 1.75 1.25
N GLU A 61 -7.28 0.48 0.86
CA GLU A 61 -6.30 -0.43 1.42
C GLU A 61 -5.25 -0.79 0.37
N ILE A 62 -4.00 -0.95 0.82
CA ILE A 62 -2.93 -1.44 -0.02
C ILE A 62 -3.34 -2.81 -0.57
N ALA A 63 -3.16 -2.99 -1.87
CA ALA A 63 -3.32 -4.25 -2.56
C ALA A 63 -1.96 -4.92 -2.78
N THR A 64 -1.01 -4.15 -3.32
CA THR A 64 0.32 -4.63 -3.69
C THR A 64 1.33 -3.49 -3.59
N ILE A 65 2.53 -3.81 -3.12
CA ILE A 65 3.68 -2.93 -3.08
C ILE A 65 4.74 -3.41 -4.07
N THR A 66 5.27 -2.52 -4.91
CA THR A 66 6.46 -2.78 -5.73
C THR A 66 7.55 -1.81 -5.30
N TRP A 67 8.79 -2.26 -5.20
CA TRP A 67 9.91 -1.44 -4.76
C TRP A 67 11.11 -1.57 -5.67
N GLN A 68 11.96 -0.53 -5.62
CA GLN A 68 13.32 -0.59 -6.12
C GLN A 68 14.29 0.23 -5.25
N TYR A 69 15.55 -0.19 -5.25
CA TYR A 69 16.71 0.57 -4.80
C TYR A 69 17.97 0.07 -5.51
N GLN A 70 19.09 0.78 -5.33
CA GLN A 70 20.39 0.43 -5.87
C GLN A 70 21.45 0.48 -4.77
N VAL A 71 22.34 -0.50 -4.80
CA VAL A 71 23.57 -0.54 -4.00
C VAL A 71 24.78 -0.57 -4.95
N PRO A 72 25.93 -0.01 -4.53
CA PRO A 72 27.16 -0.14 -5.30
C PRO A 72 27.55 -1.61 -5.52
N PRO A 73 28.23 -1.93 -6.65
CA PRO A 73 28.62 -3.29 -6.95
C PRO A 73 29.56 -3.86 -5.89
N GLY A 74 29.27 -5.07 -5.42
CA GLY A 74 30.05 -5.76 -4.39
C GLY A 74 29.67 -5.37 -2.94
N GLU A 75 28.80 -4.39 -2.75
CA GLU A 75 28.30 -4.00 -1.43
C GLU A 75 26.97 -4.69 -1.12
N THR A 76 26.76 -5.02 0.16
CA THR A 76 25.54 -5.72 0.59
C THR A 76 24.91 -5.04 1.81
N VAL A 77 23.59 -4.88 1.78
CA VAL A 77 22.78 -4.35 2.89
C VAL A 77 21.65 -5.32 3.20
N ARG A 78 21.19 -5.30 4.45
CA ARG A 78 19.86 -5.80 4.82
C ARG A 78 18.86 -4.68 4.65
N ALA A 79 17.72 -5.00 4.07
CA ALA A 79 16.68 -4.03 3.77
C ALA A 79 15.32 -4.51 4.31
N ARG A 80 14.57 -3.57 4.86
CA ARG A 80 13.15 -3.73 5.18
C ARG A 80 12.38 -2.56 4.60
N LEU A 81 11.13 -2.80 4.22
CA LEU A 81 10.16 -1.75 3.97
C LEU A 81 9.23 -1.72 5.17
N CYS A 82 8.90 -0.54 5.69
CA CYS A 82 8.09 -0.39 6.90
C CYS A 82 6.89 0.51 6.63
N HIS A 83 5.75 0.02 7.10
CA HIS A 83 4.50 0.72 7.31
C HIS A 83 4.32 0.98 8.81
N ALA A 84 3.42 1.89 9.21
CA ALA A 84 3.14 2.14 10.64
C ALA A 84 2.73 0.87 11.39
N ASP A 85 1.98 -0.02 10.73
CA ASP A 85 1.46 -1.27 11.30
C ASP A 85 2.41 -2.49 11.16
N GLY A 86 3.56 -2.34 10.50
CA GLY A 86 4.50 -3.46 10.37
C GLY A 86 5.59 -3.28 9.33
N CYS A 87 6.58 -4.17 9.36
CA CYS A 87 7.71 -4.15 8.43
C CYS A 87 7.84 -5.48 7.67
N LEU A 88 8.13 -5.37 6.38
CA LEU A 88 8.40 -6.48 5.47
C LEU A 88 9.91 -6.53 5.17
N PRO A 89 10.63 -7.64 5.46
CA PRO A 89 11.98 -7.83 4.95
C PRO A 89 11.98 -7.98 3.43
N ILE A 90 12.85 -7.24 2.74
CA ILE A 90 12.97 -7.29 1.27
C ILE A 90 14.33 -7.87 0.88
N ALA A 91 14.31 -9.02 0.20
CA ALA A 91 15.51 -9.81 -0.08
C ALA A 91 16.32 -9.30 -1.27
N ALA A 92 15.70 -8.51 -2.15
CA ALA A 92 16.32 -8.05 -3.39
C ALA A 92 16.12 -6.53 -3.59
N PRO A 93 17.04 -5.87 -4.32
CA PRO A 93 16.91 -4.47 -4.67
C PRO A 93 15.66 -4.11 -5.45
N ARG A 94 15.02 -5.06 -6.13
CA ARG A 94 13.73 -4.88 -6.81
C ARG A 94 12.80 -6.03 -6.44
N GLY A 95 11.52 -5.74 -6.32
CA GLY A 95 10.53 -6.78 -6.06
C GLY A 95 9.11 -6.26 -5.93
N THR A 96 8.20 -7.20 -5.72
CA THR A 96 6.78 -6.95 -5.49
C THR A 96 6.26 -7.86 -4.38
N SER A 97 5.27 -7.42 -3.63
CA SER A 97 4.68 -8.17 -2.52
C SER A 97 3.26 -7.71 -2.19
N ASN A 98 2.48 -8.61 -1.60
CA ASN A 98 1.20 -8.29 -0.98
C ASN A 98 1.32 -8.23 0.56
N GLY A 99 2.54 -8.14 1.10
CA GLY A 99 2.80 -8.21 2.55
C GLY A 99 2.20 -7.07 3.38
N PHE A 100 1.75 -5.98 2.73
CA PHE A 100 0.99 -4.91 3.37
C PHE A 100 -0.49 -4.90 2.96
N ALA A 101 -0.98 -5.96 2.32
CA ALA A 101 -2.36 -5.99 1.86
C ALA A 101 -3.35 -5.80 3.02
N GLY A 102 -4.32 -4.92 2.84
CA GLY A 102 -5.30 -4.56 3.89
C GLY A 102 -4.86 -3.43 4.83
N MET A 103 -3.62 -2.94 4.73
CA MET A 103 -3.16 -1.76 5.47
C MET A 103 -3.58 -0.46 4.76
N ALA A 104 -3.66 0.65 5.48
CA ALA A 104 -4.10 1.93 4.94
C ALA A 104 -3.16 2.46 3.83
N ALA A 105 -3.72 2.80 2.67
CA ALA A 105 -2.93 3.20 1.50
C ALA A 105 -2.39 4.64 1.55
N ASP A 106 -2.88 5.47 2.46
CA ASP A 106 -2.45 6.85 2.68
C ASP A 106 -1.30 6.98 3.68
N THR A 107 -0.95 5.88 4.36
CA THR A 107 0.08 5.86 5.38
C THR A 107 1.48 5.80 4.75
N PRO A 108 2.43 6.64 5.21
CA PRO A 108 3.78 6.67 4.66
C PRO A 108 4.53 5.34 4.82
N LEU A 109 5.37 5.04 3.83
CA LEU A 109 6.32 3.93 3.89
C LEU A 109 7.76 4.43 4.09
N GLU A 110 8.59 3.64 4.74
CA GLU A 110 10.02 3.92 4.91
C GLU A 110 10.86 2.71 4.53
N PHE A 111 11.90 2.92 3.72
CA PHE A 111 12.96 1.92 3.65
C PHE A 111 13.82 1.99 4.90
N ARG A 112 14.21 0.84 5.43
CA ARG A 112 15.16 0.72 6.53
C ARG A 112 16.31 -0.17 6.11
N PHE A 113 17.52 0.33 6.25
CA PHE A 113 18.73 -0.37 5.83
C PHE A 113 19.71 -0.52 6.97
N ALA A 114 20.37 -1.66 7.04
CA ALA A 114 21.56 -1.88 7.85
C ALA A 114 22.62 -2.60 7.01
N LEU A 115 23.89 -2.49 7.39
CA LEU A 115 24.93 -3.28 6.73
C LEU A 115 24.64 -4.78 6.90
N ALA A 116 24.91 -5.55 5.84
CA ALA A 116 24.92 -6.99 5.96
C ALA A 116 26.06 -7.44 6.90
N PRO A 117 25.92 -8.57 7.62
CA PRO A 117 27.02 -9.11 8.42
C PRO A 117 28.27 -9.27 7.56
N GLY A 118 29.41 -8.76 8.03
CA GLY A 118 30.69 -8.80 7.31
C GLY A 118 30.94 -7.60 6.38
N GLN A 119 29.93 -6.82 6.02
CA GLN A 119 30.10 -5.55 5.31
C GLN A 119 30.67 -4.51 6.29
N ARG A 120 31.92 -4.07 6.07
CA ARG A 120 32.63 -3.12 6.95
C ARG A 120 32.64 -1.69 6.43
N GLN A 121 32.44 -1.51 5.13
CA GLN A 121 32.44 -0.20 4.49
C GLN A 121 31.03 0.39 4.51
N ALA A 122 30.96 1.71 4.69
CA ALA A 122 29.70 2.43 4.58
C ALA A 122 29.16 2.37 3.15
N VAL A 123 27.87 2.07 3.03
CA VAL A 123 27.18 1.86 1.76
C VAL A 123 26.24 3.03 1.50
N THR A 124 26.26 3.59 0.30
CA THR A 124 25.25 4.59 -0.10
C THR A 124 24.18 3.91 -0.93
N VAL A 125 22.98 3.77 -0.37
CA VAL A 125 21.82 3.23 -1.07
C VAL A 125 21.08 4.37 -1.76
N GLN A 126 20.75 4.19 -3.04
CA GLN A 126 20.15 5.24 -3.87
C GLN A 126 18.97 4.71 -4.69
N GLY A 127 18.30 5.61 -5.40
CA GLY A 127 17.14 5.33 -6.27
C GLY A 127 16.00 4.61 -5.56
N LEU A 128 15.80 4.95 -4.29
CA LEU A 128 14.71 4.45 -3.45
C LEU A 128 13.37 4.87 -4.03
N GLN A 129 12.54 3.89 -4.42
CA GLN A 129 11.22 4.15 -4.95
C GLN A 129 10.25 3.03 -4.61
N VAL A 130 9.00 3.41 -4.39
CA VAL A 130 7.87 2.48 -4.25
C VAL A 130 6.74 2.84 -5.20
N ILE A 131 5.99 1.82 -5.61
CA ILE A 131 4.70 1.92 -6.29
C ILE A 131 3.70 1.17 -5.43
N VAL A 132 2.65 1.86 -5.00
CA VAL A 132 1.60 1.30 -4.15
C VAL A 132 0.32 1.26 -4.94
N ASN A 133 -0.15 0.04 -5.21
CA ASN A 133 -1.49 -0.16 -5.75
C ASN A 133 -2.44 -0.36 -4.59
N TYR A 134 -3.57 0.32 -4.62
CA TYR A 134 -4.59 0.27 -3.57
C TYR A 134 -5.97 0.12 -4.17
N ARG A 135 -6.92 -0.31 -3.35
CA ARG A 135 -8.31 -0.51 -3.75
C ARG A 135 -9.29 -0.11 -2.70
#